data_AF-A0A166AEJ2-F1
#
_entry.id   AF-A0A166AEJ2-F1
#
_cell.length_a   1.000
_cell.length_b   1.000
_cell.length_c   1.000
_cell.angle_alpha   90.00
_cell.angle_beta   90.00
_cell.angle_gamma   90.00
#
_symmetry.space_group_name_H-M   'P 1'
#
loop_
_entity.id
_entity.type
_entity.pdbx_description
1 polymer ?
#
loop_
_entity_poly.entity_id
_entity_poly.type
_entity_poly.pdbx_seq_one_letter_code
_entity_poly.pdbx_strand_id
1 'polypeptide(L)'
;MGKREQTELKRAGSTCFEKIRGAPCAGQQFKPSCSFAASVLVVCSITLMLGACSRPTGDFGRVKPNILHDRIAQDMGILYRYSQKQDVSNLNQTDQEKELRGRGWALVVPPASEDWIGANKAQLQRQGFLKDPYAAIDISSYYVFLRSDKYRSSETRYARVIHDMKSDQKLLLPFCKIARQVLVSDHERLGALNRQVDVDPQFSMGVKARVKENKAFLDWVLSATGHRLQAYQIAINALEVETPSAEKIWDASKAYELLRRTYEDLPSKCFESVQRPVEIATTRSRIFTGWGFEEPVPQK
;
A
#
# COMPACT_ATOMS: atom_id res chain seq x y z
N MET A 1 34.33 -72.91 -34.88
CA MET A 1 34.43 -73.69 -33.62
C MET A 1 34.21 -72.74 -32.45
N GLY A 2 33.31 -73.08 -31.52
CA GLY A 2 33.24 -72.51 -30.16
C GLY A 2 32.42 -71.21 -30.01
N LYS A 3 31.08 -71.24 -29.96
CA LYS A 3 30.18 -71.39 -28.78
C LYS A 3 30.20 -70.23 -27.76
N ARG A 4 29.05 -69.55 -27.66
CA ARG A 4 28.21 -69.27 -26.45
C ARG A 4 27.52 -67.92 -26.63
N GLU A 5 26.29 -67.94 -27.14
CA GLU A 5 25.04 -67.99 -26.38
C GLU A 5 24.69 -66.66 -25.72
N GLN A 6 23.65 -66.07 -26.32
CA GLN A 6 22.96 -64.84 -25.96
C GLN A 6 22.18 -65.03 -24.66
N THR A 7 22.10 -63.98 -23.83
CA THR A 7 20.86 -63.71 -23.10
C THR A 7 20.78 -62.21 -22.84
N GLU A 8 20.04 -61.52 -23.71
CA GLU A 8 19.56 -60.16 -23.49
C GLU A 8 18.48 -60.16 -22.41
N LEU A 9 18.55 -59.22 -21.47
CA LEU A 9 17.42 -58.86 -20.61
C LEU A 9 16.95 -57.46 -21.02
N LYS A 10 15.91 -57.41 -21.87
CA LYS A 10 15.11 -56.22 -22.13
C LYS A 10 13.62 -56.53 -22.02
N ARG A 11 12.97 -55.65 -21.26
CA ARG A 11 11.59 -55.14 -21.39
C ARG A 11 10.40 -55.98 -20.93
N ALA A 12 9.43 -55.17 -20.48
CA ALA A 12 8.00 -55.40 -20.31
C ALA A 12 7.69 -56.26 -19.08
N GLY A 13 6.81 -55.85 -18.18
CA GLY A 13 5.58 -55.10 -18.36
C GLY A 13 4.53 -55.86 -17.57
N SER A 14 3.73 -55.19 -16.75
CA SER A 14 2.60 -55.85 -16.10
C SER A 14 1.64 -54.81 -15.54
N THR A 15 0.81 -54.27 -16.43
CA THR A 15 -0.54 -53.84 -16.06
C THR A 15 -1.51 -55.01 -16.26
N CYS A 16 -2.52 -55.01 -15.39
CA CYS A 16 -3.86 -55.56 -15.56
C CYS A 16 -4.13 -57.05 -15.33
N PHE A 17 -5.16 -57.24 -14.48
CA PHE A 17 -6.22 -58.23 -14.60
C PHE A 17 -5.86 -59.70 -14.38
N GLU A 18 -6.19 -60.21 -13.19
CA GLU A 18 -7.24 -61.22 -12.99
C GLU A 18 -7.06 -61.93 -11.64
N LYS A 19 -7.81 -61.47 -10.62
CA LYS A 19 -8.42 -62.41 -9.65
C LYS A 19 -9.50 -61.73 -8.83
N ILE A 20 -10.70 -61.64 -9.39
CA ILE A 20 -11.93 -61.46 -8.63
C ILE A 20 -12.68 -62.80 -8.69
N ARG A 21 -12.55 -63.63 -7.64
CA ARG A 21 -13.55 -64.62 -7.22
C ARG A 21 -13.36 -64.96 -5.74
N GLY A 22 -14.32 -64.57 -4.90
CA GLY A 22 -14.43 -64.99 -3.50
C GLY A 22 -14.96 -63.90 -2.56
N ALA A 23 -16.29 -63.86 -2.39
CA ALA A 23 -17.05 -63.08 -1.39
C ALA A 23 -16.59 -63.39 0.08
N PRO A 24 -16.94 -62.59 1.13
CA PRO A 24 -18.16 -61.78 1.24
C PRO A 24 -17.99 -60.32 1.68
N CYS A 25 -19.05 -59.57 1.39
CA CYS A 25 -19.35 -58.25 1.91
C CYS A 25 -19.28 -58.24 3.45
N ALA A 26 -18.21 -57.67 4.00
CA ALA A 26 -18.19 -57.16 5.35
C ALA A 26 -18.08 -55.64 5.25
N GLY A 27 -19.19 -54.94 5.53
CA GLY A 27 -19.22 -53.50 5.62
C GLY A 27 -18.32 -53.03 6.76
N GLN A 28 -17.06 -52.71 6.45
CA GLN A 28 -16.24 -51.92 7.35
C GLN A 28 -16.53 -50.46 7.10
N GLN A 29 -17.47 -49.95 7.89
CA GLN A 29 -17.56 -48.52 8.16
C GLN A 29 -16.20 -48.07 8.70
N PHE A 30 -15.44 -47.34 7.89
CA PHE A 30 -14.31 -46.55 8.38
C PHE A 30 -14.90 -45.48 9.30
N LYS A 31 -15.00 -45.77 10.59
CA LYS A 31 -15.24 -44.75 11.61
C LYS A 31 -13.93 -43.96 11.73
N PRO A 32 -13.87 -42.69 11.29
CA PRO A 32 -12.67 -41.90 11.52
C PRO A 32 -12.51 -41.78 13.03
N SER A 33 -11.40 -42.29 13.55
CA SER A 33 -11.03 -42.13 14.95
C SER A 33 -10.93 -40.63 15.24
N CYS A 34 -11.47 -40.17 16.38
CA CYS A 34 -11.46 -38.77 16.80
C CYS A 34 -10.05 -38.13 16.73
N SER A 35 -8.99 -38.93 16.91
CA SER A 35 -7.60 -38.45 16.76
C SER A 35 -7.25 -38.03 15.33
N PHE A 36 -7.74 -38.73 14.30
CA PHE A 36 -7.43 -38.38 12.90
C PHE A 36 -8.15 -37.09 12.48
N ALA A 37 -9.39 -36.90 12.94
CA ALA A 37 -10.13 -35.65 12.73
C ALA A 37 -9.46 -34.47 13.45
N ALA A 38 -8.97 -34.67 14.68
CA ALA A 38 -8.23 -33.66 15.43
C ALA A 38 -6.88 -33.29 14.77
N SER A 39 -6.13 -34.29 14.28
CA SER A 39 -4.86 -34.05 13.57
C SER A 39 -5.06 -33.29 12.27
N VAL A 40 -6.09 -33.62 11.49
CA VAL A 40 -6.42 -32.89 10.25
C VAL A 40 -6.85 -31.44 10.54
N LEU A 41 -7.61 -31.20 11.61
CA LEU A 41 -8.01 -29.85 12.03
C LEU A 41 -6.82 -29.01 12.50
N VAL A 42 -5.86 -29.61 13.22
CA VAL A 42 -4.64 -28.94 13.67
C VAL A 42 -3.74 -28.62 12.47
N VAL A 43 -3.55 -29.56 11.54
CA VAL A 43 -2.75 -29.33 10.32
C VAL A 43 -3.41 -28.27 9.44
N CYS A 44 -4.73 -28.34 9.23
CA CYS A 44 -5.47 -27.30 8.50
C CYS A 44 -5.33 -25.93 9.17
N SER A 45 -5.46 -25.85 10.50
CA SER A 45 -5.28 -24.59 11.24
C SER A 45 -3.88 -24.03 11.12
N ILE A 46 -2.84 -24.86 11.16
CA ILE A 46 -1.44 -24.46 10.98
C ILE A 46 -1.21 -23.97 9.54
N THR A 47 -1.74 -24.66 8.53
CA THR A 47 -1.61 -24.23 7.13
C THR A 47 -2.37 -22.93 6.82
N LEU A 48 -3.54 -22.72 7.44
CA LEU A 48 -4.28 -21.47 7.36
C LEU A 48 -3.53 -20.31 8.02
N MET A 49 -2.91 -20.55 9.19
CA MET A 49 -2.07 -19.55 9.88
C MET A 49 -0.82 -19.18 9.06
N LEU A 50 -0.15 -20.15 8.44
CA LEU A 50 1.02 -19.91 7.57
C LEU A 50 0.65 -19.15 6.28
N GLY A 51 -0.53 -19.42 5.71
CA GLY A 51 -1.06 -18.70 4.55
C GLY A 51 -1.54 -17.28 4.86
N ALA A 52 -1.89 -16.99 6.12
CA ALA A 52 -2.26 -15.64 6.58
C ALA A 52 -1.03 -14.75 6.80
N CYS A 53 0.10 -15.32 7.25
CA CYS A 53 1.34 -14.58 7.50
C CYS A 53 2.19 -14.33 6.24
N SER A 54 1.94 -15.06 5.14
CA SER A 54 2.69 -14.89 3.89
C SER A 54 1.78 -14.40 2.77
N ARG A 55 2.10 -13.23 2.20
CA ARG A 55 1.45 -12.74 0.99
C ARG A 55 2.07 -13.45 -0.22
N PRO A 56 1.27 -14.11 -1.09
CA PRO A 56 1.84 -14.82 -2.23
C PRO A 56 2.46 -13.82 -3.22
N THR A 57 3.77 -13.96 -3.43
CA THR A 57 4.53 -13.26 -4.45
C THR A 57 4.57 -14.11 -5.73
N GLY A 58 4.44 -13.46 -6.88
CA GLY A 58 4.62 -14.09 -8.18
C GLY A 58 6.09 -14.24 -8.56
N ASP A 59 6.34 -14.81 -9.74
CA ASP A 59 7.66 -15.19 -10.27
C ASP A 59 8.65 -14.02 -10.49
N PHE A 60 8.22 -12.79 -10.21
CA PHE A 60 9.05 -11.58 -10.27
C PHE A 60 9.11 -10.84 -8.93
N GLY A 61 8.77 -11.52 -7.82
CA GLY A 61 8.52 -10.87 -6.53
C GLY A 61 7.28 -9.96 -6.53
N ARG A 62 6.54 -9.88 -7.65
CA ARG A 62 5.36 -9.04 -7.79
C ARG A 62 4.21 -9.59 -6.97
N VAL A 63 3.52 -8.73 -6.25
CA VAL A 63 2.36 -9.10 -5.45
C VAL A 63 1.27 -9.71 -6.33
N LYS A 64 0.85 -10.95 -6.04
CA LYS A 64 -0.28 -11.59 -6.73
C LYS A 64 -1.59 -11.13 -6.07
N PRO A 65 -2.63 -10.77 -6.84
CA PRO A 65 -3.95 -10.47 -6.26
C PRO A 65 -4.46 -11.70 -5.50
N ASN A 66 -4.88 -11.51 -4.26
CA ASN A 66 -5.38 -12.57 -3.39
C ASN A 66 -6.52 -12.04 -2.53
N ILE A 67 -7.66 -12.74 -2.59
CA ILE A 67 -8.89 -12.41 -1.85
C ILE A 67 -8.63 -12.27 -0.34
N LEU A 68 -7.77 -13.12 0.22
CA LEU A 68 -7.42 -13.07 1.65
C LEU A 68 -6.76 -11.75 2.03
N HIS A 69 -5.82 -11.26 1.23
CA HIS A 69 -5.04 -10.06 1.53
C HIS A 69 -5.68 -8.76 1.05
N ASP A 70 -6.52 -8.84 0.01
CA ASP A 70 -7.13 -7.66 -0.63
C ASP A 70 -8.54 -7.35 -0.12
N ARG A 71 -9.34 -8.38 0.23
CA ARG A 71 -10.70 -8.18 0.77
C ARG A 71 -10.77 -8.50 2.26
N ILE A 72 -10.46 -9.73 2.64
CA ILE A 72 -10.65 -10.20 4.03
C ILE A 72 -9.80 -9.39 5.00
N ALA A 73 -8.54 -9.11 4.67
CA ALA A 73 -7.68 -8.34 5.55
C ALA A 73 -8.05 -6.83 5.61
N GLN A 74 -8.69 -6.30 4.56
CA GLN A 74 -9.24 -4.94 4.57
C GLN A 74 -10.48 -4.86 5.48
N ASP A 75 -11.36 -5.86 5.42
CA ASP A 75 -12.55 -5.99 6.25
C ASP A 75 -12.19 -6.21 7.72
N MET A 76 -11.20 -7.07 8.00
CA MET A 76 -10.67 -7.28 9.35
C MET A 76 -10.00 -6.03 9.92
N GLY A 77 -9.33 -5.23 9.09
CA GLY A 77 -8.76 -3.96 9.51
C GLY A 77 -9.82 -2.91 9.88
N ILE A 78 -10.94 -2.87 9.15
CA ILE A 78 -12.11 -2.08 9.51
C ILE A 78 -12.68 -2.55 10.86
N LEU A 79 -12.86 -3.87 11.03
CA LEU A 79 -13.37 -4.47 12.26
C LEU A 79 -12.49 -4.15 13.48
N TYR A 80 -11.16 -4.22 13.30
CA TYR A 80 -10.19 -3.88 14.33
C TYR A 80 -10.30 -2.40 14.75
N ARG A 81 -10.39 -1.48 13.79
CA ARG A 81 -10.58 -0.05 14.08
C ARG A 81 -11.90 0.23 14.80
N TYR A 82 -12.99 -0.46 14.42
CA TYR A 82 -14.25 -0.43 15.16
C TYR A 82 -14.07 -0.91 16.61
N SER A 83 -13.35 -2.02 16.82
CA SER A 83 -13.09 -2.53 18.18
C SER A 83 -12.29 -1.55 19.04
N GLN A 84 -11.43 -0.73 18.42
CA GLN A 84 -10.65 0.33 19.06
C GLN A 84 -11.41 1.65 19.22
N LYS A 85 -12.73 1.67 18.97
CA LYS A 85 -13.59 2.87 19.01
C LYS A 85 -13.07 4.01 18.12
N GLN A 86 -12.39 3.68 17.03
CA GLN A 86 -12.02 4.67 16.02
C GLN A 86 -13.21 4.90 15.10
N ASP A 87 -13.47 6.16 14.75
CA ASP A 87 -14.49 6.51 13.76
C ASP A 87 -14.07 5.96 12.40
N VAL A 88 -14.73 4.92 11.92
CA VAL A 88 -14.55 4.39 10.57
C VAL A 88 -15.68 4.90 9.70
N SER A 89 -15.33 5.43 8.52
CA SER A 89 -16.32 5.90 7.58
C SER A 89 -17.05 4.74 6.92
N ASN A 90 -18.38 4.79 6.96
CA ASN A 90 -19.27 3.88 6.23
C ASN A 90 -19.55 4.34 4.79
N LEU A 91 -18.93 5.44 4.33
CA LEU A 91 -19.15 6.00 2.99
C LEU A 91 -18.33 5.26 1.94
N ASN A 92 -18.81 5.26 0.69
CA ASN A 92 -18.03 4.77 -0.45
C ASN A 92 -16.83 5.69 -0.74
N GLN A 93 -15.72 5.11 -1.17
CA GLN A 93 -14.55 5.87 -1.62
C GLN A 93 -14.73 6.42 -3.03
N THR A 94 -14.38 7.68 -3.22
CA THR A 94 -14.32 8.29 -4.55
C THR A 94 -13.13 7.75 -5.35
N ASP A 95 -13.14 7.93 -6.67
CA ASP A 95 -12.00 7.50 -7.49
C ASP A 95 -10.73 8.30 -7.20
N GLN A 96 -10.86 9.57 -6.82
CA GLN A 96 -9.72 10.38 -6.35
C GLN A 96 -9.15 9.86 -5.03
N GLU A 97 -9.99 9.42 -4.10
CA GLU A 97 -9.55 8.81 -2.83
C GLU A 97 -8.86 7.45 -3.07
N LYS A 98 -9.34 6.65 -4.02
CA LYS A 98 -8.67 5.41 -4.42
C LYS A 98 -7.31 5.69 -5.06
N GLU A 99 -7.24 6.68 -5.95
CA GLU A 99 -5.99 7.10 -6.58
C GLU A 99 -4.99 7.65 -5.54
N LEU A 100 -5.46 8.47 -4.60
CA LEU A 100 -4.66 8.97 -3.48
C LEU A 100 -4.02 7.82 -2.71
N ARG A 101 -4.82 6.81 -2.35
CA ARG A 101 -4.34 5.62 -1.64
C ARG A 101 -3.35 4.81 -2.47
N GLY A 102 -3.60 4.64 -3.77
CA GLY A 102 -2.70 3.96 -4.69
C GLY A 102 -1.33 4.66 -4.82
N ARG A 103 -1.33 5.98 -5.01
CA ARG A 103 -0.09 6.77 -5.13
C ARG A 103 0.64 6.88 -3.80
N GLY A 104 -0.07 7.10 -2.70
CA GLY A 104 0.51 7.15 -1.36
C GLY A 104 1.15 5.82 -0.97
N TRP A 105 0.54 4.70 -1.38
CA TRP A 105 1.12 3.37 -1.13
C TRP A 105 2.51 3.20 -1.74
N ALA A 106 2.76 3.75 -2.93
CA ALA A 106 4.09 3.70 -3.56
C ALA A 106 5.15 4.52 -2.79
N LEU A 107 4.76 5.46 -1.95
CA LEU A 107 5.65 6.24 -1.08
C LEU A 107 5.86 5.59 0.29
N VAL A 108 4.84 4.89 0.81
CA VAL A 108 4.94 4.11 2.06
C VAL A 108 5.73 2.83 1.85
N VAL A 109 5.45 2.09 0.78
CA VAL A 109 6.13 0.84 0.40
C VAL A 109 6.50 0.91 -1.08
N PRO A 110 7.55 1.67 -1.43
CA PRO A 110 8.11 1.61 -2.77
C PRO A 110 8.50 0.18 -3.12
N PRO A 111 8.28 -0.29 -4.36
CA PRO A 111 8.70 -1.64 -4.79
C PRO A 111 10.20 -1.88 -4.59
N ALA A 112 11.02 -0.84 -4.69
CA ALA A 112 12.45 -0.90 -4.43
C ALA A 112 12.82 -1.05 -2.93
N SER A 113 11.88 -0.84 -2.01
CA SER A 113 12.14 -0.81 -0.57
C SER A 113 11.55 -1.99 0.22
N GLU A 114 10.84 -2.91 -0.48
CA GLU A 114 10.16 -4.06 0.15
C GLU A 114 11.08 -4.91 1.02
N ASP A 115 12.37 -4.97 0.66
CA ASP A 115 13.41 -5.76 1.34
C ASP A 115 13.80 -5.24 2.73
N TRP A 116 13.69 -3.93 3.01
CA TRP A 116 14.21 -3.33 4.26
C TRP A 116 13.13 -2.74 5.17
N ILE A 117 12.05 -2.20 4.60
CA ILE A 117 10.88 -1.72 5.37
C ILE A 117 10.09 -2.91 5.93
N GLY A 118 10.21 -4.08 5.30
CA GLY A 118 9.42 -5.27 5.61
C GLY A 118 7.98 -5.07 5.17
N ALA A 119 7.70 -5.30 3.88
CA ALA A 119 6.39 -5.09 3.26
C ALA A 119 5.21 -5.66 4.05
N ASN A 120 5.41 -6.79 4.76
CA ASN A 120 4.40 -7.39 5.63
C ASN A 120 4.03 -6.50 6.83
N LYS A 121 5.00 -5.82 7.46
CA LYS A 121 4.74 -4.88 8.56
C LYS A 121 3.95 -3.67 8.05
N ALA A 122 4.35 -3.10 6.91
CA ALA A 122 3.62 -2.00 6.30
C ALA A 122 2.19 -2.39 5.86
N GLN A 123 1.98 -3.64 5.45
CA GLN A 123 0.65 -4.16 5.14
C GLN A 123 -0.22 -4.29 6.40
N LEU A 124 0.31 -4.81 7.51
CA LEU A 124 -0.39 -4.85 8.80
C LEU A 124 -0.74 -3.44 9.29
N GLN A 125 0.11 -2.44 9.01
CA GLN A 125 -0.18 -1.03 9.27
C GLN A 125 -1.34 -0.51 8.43
N ARG A 126 -1.39 -0.81 7.13
CA ARG A 126 -2.51 -0.42 6.25
C ARG A 126 -3.86 -0.90 6.79
N GLN A 127 -3.86 -2.08 7.39
CA GLN A 127 -5.04 -2.68 7.98
C GLN A 127 -5.38 -2.06 9.34
N GLY A 128 -4.47 -1.27 9.93
CA GLY A 128 -4.68 -0.58 11.20
C GLY A 128 -4.33 -1.42 12.42
N PHE A 129 -3.66 -2.56 12.25
CA PHE A 129 -3.26 -3.45 13.37
C PHE A 129 -2.09 -2.92 14.20
N LEU A 130 -1.36 -1.91 13.71
CA LEU A 130 -0.20 -1.30 14.39
C LEU A 130 -0.52 0.14 14.81
N LYS A 131 -0.29 0.45 16.10
CA LYS A 131 -0.71 1.69 16.77
C LYS A 131 0.21 2.90 16.47
N ASP A 132 1.47 2.64 16.15
CA ASP A 132 2.42 3.61 15.60
C ASP A 132 3.06 2.99 14.33
N PRO A 133 2.89 3.61 13.16
CA PRO A 133 3.39 3.07 11.90
C PRO A 133 4.92 3.14 11.75
N TYR A 134 5.66 3.81 12.65
CA TYR A 134 7.13 3.93 12.54
C TYR A 134 7.90 3.64 13.82
N ALA A 135 7.27 3.60 14.99
CA ALA A 135 7.96 3.21 16.23
C ALA A 135 8.69 1.85 16.15
N ALA A 136 8.28 0.98 15.23
CA ALA A 136 8.89 -0.35 15.04
C ALA A 136 9.87 -0.44 13.85
N ILE A 137 10.05 0.64 13.07
CA ILE A 137 10.98 0.65 11.93
C ILE A 137 12.29 1.26 12.40
N ASP A 138 13.31 0.41 12.52
CA ASP A 138 14.68 0.87 12.72
C ASP A 138 15.15 1.61 11.45
N ILE A 139 15.37 2.92 11.57
CA ILE A 139 15.78 3.80 10.48
C ILE A 139 17.13 3.34 9.88
N SER A 140 17.99 2.71 10.69
CA SER A 140 19.31 2.22 10.26
C SER A 140 19.23 0.92 9.42
N SER A 141 18.09 0.24 9.41
CA SER A 141 17.88 -1.01 8.66
C SER A 141 18.11 -0.86 7.16
N TYR A 142 17.93 0.35 6.61
CA TYR A 142 18.22 0.62 5.20
C TYR A 142 19.71 0.46 4.87
N TYR A 143 20.60 0.96 5.72
CA TYR A 143 22.04 0.77 5.54
C TYR A 143 22.44 -0.70 5.68
N VAL A 144 21.84 -1.42 6.64
CA VAL A 144 22.04 -2.88 6.77
C VAL A 144 21.63 -3.61 5.49
N PHE A 145 20.52 -3.20 4.87
CA PHE A 145 20.09 -3.72 3.57
C PHE A 145 21.10 -3.42 2.45
N LEU A 146 21.66 -2.21 2.39
CA LEU A 146 22.68 -1.86 1.40
C LEU A 146 23.97 -2.69 1.57
N ARG A 147 24.29 -3.15 2.77
CA ARG A 147 25.42 -4.05 3.01
C ARG A 147 25.15 -5.52 2.69
N SER A 148 23.90 -5.90 2.36
CA SER A 148 23.59 -7.29 2.00
C SER A 148 24.34 -7.74 0.74
N ASP A 149 24.50 -9.06 0.56
CA ASP A 149 25.23 -9.66 -0.57
C ASP A 149 24.68 -9.28 -1.95
N LYS A 150 23.48 -8.67 -2.01
CA LYS A 150 22.89 -8.09 -3.22
C LYS A 150 23.75 -6.96 -3.81
N TYR A 151 24.54 -6.25 -3.00
CA TYR A 151 25.31 -5.08 -3.43
C TYR A 151 26.80 -5.25 -3.12
N ARG A 152 27.47 -6.09 -3.93
CA ARG A 152 28.88 -6.46 -3.73
C ARG A 152 29.87 -5.31 -3.90
N SER A 153 29.58 -4.33 -4.76
CA SER A 153 30.48 -3.18 -4.96
C SER A 153 29.98 -1.94 -4.22
N SER A 154 30.91 -1.16 -3.67
CA SER A 154 30.64 0.15 -3.04
C SER A 154 29.87 1.08 -3.98
N GLU A 155 30.28 1.11 -5.25
CA GLU A 155 29.66 1.88 -6.32
C GLU A 155 28.19 1.49 -6.55
N THR A 156 27.86 0.18 -6.45
CA THR A 156 26.47 -0.28 -6.54
C THR A 156 25.64 0.18 -5.34
N ARG A 157 26.22 0.23 -4.13
CA ARG A 157 25.51 0.73 -2.93
C ARG A 157 25.14 2.20 -3.07
N TYR A 158 26.09 3.02 -3.55
CA TYR A 158 25.83 4.42 -3.87
C TYR A 158 24.79 4.58 -4.99
N ALA A 159 24.95 3.85 -6.09
CA ALA A 159 24.00 3.89 -7.21
C ALA A 159 22.58 3.53 -6.75
N ARG A 160 22.45 2.57 -5.82
CA ARG A 160 21.16 2.18 -5.26
C ARG A 160 20.52 3.31 -4.47
N VAL A 161 21.23 3.91 -3.51
CA VAL A 161 20.65 5.01 -2.70
C VAL A 161 20.29 6.22 -3.57
N ILE A 162 21.12 6.55 -4.58
CA ILE A 162 20.83 7.60 -5.55
C ILE A 162 19.56 7.28 -6.34
N HIS A 163 19.40 6.03 -6.80
CA HIS A 163 18.24 5.60 -7.55
C HIS A 163 16.95 5.68 -6.71
N ASP A 164 17.00 5.18 -5.49
CA ASP A 164 15.85 5.14 -4.58
C ASP A 164 15.38 6.58 -4.25
N MET A 165 16.32 7.49 -3.94
CA MET A 165 16.01 8.92 -3.73
C MET A 165 15.36 9.57 -4.96
N LYS A 166 15.89 9.32 -6.16
CA LYS A 166 15.34 9.86 -7.42
C LYS A 166 13.96 9.27 -7.73
N SER A 167 13.75 8.00 -7.41
CA SER A 167 12.44 7.36 -7.56
C SER A 167 11.40 8.03 -6.68
N ASP A 168 11.73 8.27 -5.41
CA ASP A 168 10.82 8.92 -4.46
C ASP A 168 10.46 10.32 -4.87
N GLN A 169 11.47 11.09 -5.25
CA GLN A 169 11.28 12.47 -5.69
C GLN A 169 10.26 12.55 -6.83
N LYS A 170 10.30 11.62 -7.78
CA LYS A 170 9.35 11.54 -8.90
C LYS A 170 7.91 11.22 -8.47
N LEU A 171 7.73 10.55 -7.34
CA LEU A 171 6.41 10.17 -6.82
C LEU A 171 5.74 11.28 -6.01
N LEU A 172 6.52 12.19 -5.42
CA LEU A 172 6.00 13.25 -4.53
C LEU A 172 5.05 14.23 -5.22
N LEU A 173 5.41 14.74 -6.42
CA LEU A 173 4.57 15.72 -7.12
C LEU A 173 3.24 15.15 -7.63
N PRO A 174 3.19 13.96 -8.26
CA PRO A 174 1.91 13.32 -8.60
C PRO A 174 1.04 13.04 -7.37
N PHE A 175 1.63 12.61 -6.25
CA PHE A 175 0.92 12.41 -5.00
C PHE A 175 0.34 13.72 -4.45
N CYS A 176 1.13 14.79 -4.44
CA CYS A 176 0.72 16.14 -4.06
C CYS A 176 -0.53 16.61 -4.82
N LYS A 177 -0.55 16.40 -6.15
CA LYS A 177 -1.68 16.81 -7.00
C LYS A 177 -2.98 16.14 -6.60
N ILE A 178 -2.98 14.81 -6.43
CA ILE A 178 -4.19 14.07 -6.05
C ILE A 178 -4.60 14.36 -4.60
N ALA A 179 -3.62 14.53 -3.70
CA ALA A 179 -3.88 14.87 -2.31
C ALA A 179 -4.59 16.21 -2.17
N ARG A 180 -4.17 17.23 -2.94
CA ARG A 180 -4.88 18.51 -2.98
C ARG A 180 -6.32 18.34 -3.44
N GLN A 181 -6.57 17.56 -4.50
CA GLN A 181 -7.93 17.32 -5.00
C GLN A 181 -8.83 16.68 -3.93
N VAL A 182 -8.32 15.70 -3.20
CA VAL A 182 -9.05 15.07 -2.09
C VAL A 182 -9.30 16.06 -0.96
N LEU A 183 -8.33 16.91 -0.59
CA LEU A 183 -8.52 17.93 0.44
C LEU A 183 -9.57 18.99 0.05
N VAL A 184 -9.60 19.41 -1.22
CA VAL A 184 -10.68 20.28 -1.75
C VAL A 184 -12.03 19.56 -1.61
N SER A 185 -12.10 18.29 -2.00
CA SER A 185 -13.33 17.50 -1.89
C SER A 185 -13.76 17.31 -0.44
N ASP A 186 -12.82 17.10 0.49
CA ASP A 186 -13.08 16.99 1.92
C ASP A 186 -13.64 18.29 2.48
N HIS A 187 -13.09 19.44 2.07
CA HIS A 187 -13.62 20.76 2.44
C HIS A 187 -15.05 20.97 1.93
N GLU A 188 -15.30 20.71 0.65
CA GLU A 188 -16.65 20.81 0.08
C GLU A 188 -17.64 19.84 0.73
N ARG A 189 -17.18 18.64 1.12
CA ARG A 189 -18.00 17.65 1.82
C ARG A 189 -18.45 18.15 3.19
N LEU A 190 -17.55 18.76 3.97
CA LEU A 190 -17.90 19.37 5.25
C LEU A 190 -18.80 20.60 5.06
N GLY A 191 -18.53 21.42 4.05
CA GLY A 191 -19.38 22.54 3.69
C GLY A 191 -20.79 22.10 3.30
N ALA A 192 -20.93 21.02 2.53
CA ALA A 192 -22.21 20.44 2.15
C ALA A 192 -22.97 19.88 3.35
N LEU A 193 -22.27 19.16 4.24
CA LEU A 193 -22.85 18.67 5.49
C LEU A 193 -23.43 19.81 6.33
N ASN A 194 -22.70 20.93 6.45
CA ASN A 194 -23.14 22.10 7.24
C ASN A 194 -24.33 22.86 6.62
N ARG A 195 -24.60 22.69 5.33
CA ARG A 195 -25.76 23.33 4.65
C ARG A 195 -27.05 22.53 4.80
N GLN A 196 -26.98 21.27 5.20
CA GLN A 196 -28.15 20.41 5.34
C GLN A 196 -28.77 20.58 6.74
N VAL A 197 -30.11 20.69 6.79
CA VAL A 197 -30.85 21.00 8.01
C VAL A 197 -31.22 19.74 8.80
N ASP A 198 -31.48 18.63 8.10
CA ASP A 198 -31.90 17.36 8.69
C ASP A 198 -31.01 16.23 8.15
N VAL A 199 -29.89 16.01 8.84
CA VAL A 199 -28.91 14.97 8.48
C VAL A 199 -28.92 13.89 9.53
N ASP A 200 -29.08 12.65 9.06
CA ASP A 200 -28.91 11.47 9.89
C ASP A 200 -27.57 11.54 10.69
N PRO A 201 -27.59 11.42 12.02
CA PRO A 201 -26.38 11.52 12.84
C PRO A 201 -25.30 10.52 12.43
N GLN A 202 -25.69 9.31 12.02
CA GLN A 202 -24.75 8.28 11.59
C GLN A 202 -24.08 8.65 10.27
N PHE A 203 -24.82 9.22 9.31
CA PHE A 203 -24.27 9.78 8.09
C PHE A 203 -23.30 10.93 8.38
N SER A 204 -23.66 11.86 9.28
CA SER A 204 -22.79 12.98 9.70
C SER A 204 -21.48 12.50 10.31
N MET A 205 -21.54 11.48 11.19
CA MET A 205 -20.35 10.81 11.72
C MET A 205 -19.50 10.16 10.63
N GLY A 206 -20.14 9.45 9.68
CA GLY A 206 -19.45 8.82 8.55
C GLY A 206 -18.71 9.80 7.64
N VAL A 207 -19.28 10.99 7.42
CA VAL A 207 -18.64 12.09 6.68
C VAL A 207 -17.41 12.62 7.42
N LYS A 208 -17.54 12.92 8.72
CA LYS A 208 -16.41 13.41 9.53
C LYS A 208 -15.29 12.36 9.64
N ALA A 209 -15.67 11.09 9.79
CA ALA A 209 -14.74 9.97 9.80
C ALA A 209 -13.96 9.87 8.47
N ARG A 210 -14.60 10.06 7.31
CA ARG A 210 -13.93 10.01 5.99
C ARG A 210 -12.84 11.06 5.88
N VAL A 211 -13.13 12.30 6.29
CA VAL A 211 -12.15 13.41 6.26
C VAL A 211 -10.98 13.11 7.20
N LYS A 212 -11.26 12.59 8.40
CA LYS A 212 -10.24 12.17 9.35
C LYS A 212 -9.36 11.02 8.80
N GLU A 213 -9.96 10.04 8.13
CA GLU A 213 -9.24 8.94 7.47
C GLU A 213 -8.33 9.43 6.35
N ASN A 214 -8.81 10.36 5.51
CA ASN A 214 -8.02 10.94 4.43
C ASN A 214 -6.83 11.73 4.99
N LYS A 215 -7.08 12.59 5.99
CA LYS A 215 -6.01 13.31 6.70
C LYS A 215 -4.99 12.37 7.34
N ALA A 216 -5.44 11.37 8.10
CA ALA A 216 -4.54 10.41 8.74
C ALA A 216 -3.69 9.64 7.72
N PHE A 217 -4.25 9.32 6.55
CA PHE A 217 -3.50 8.70 5.47
C PHE A 217 -2.43 9.64 4.87
N LEU A 218 -2.75 10.92 4.68
CA LEU A 218 -1.76 11.92 4.24
C LEU A 218 -0.62 12.05 5.24
N ASP A 219 -0.95 12.20 6.52
CA ASP A 219 0.03 12.31 7.60
C ASP A 219 0.94 11.07 7.63
N TRP A 220 0.36 9.87 7.45
CA TRP A 220 1.13 8.63 7.36
C TRP A 220 2.13 8.60 6.20
N VAL A 221 1.73 9.04 5.01
CA VAL A 221 2.61 9.10 3.82
C VAL A 221 3.75 10.10 4.03
N LEU A 222 3.47 11.25 4.65
CA LEU A 222 4.49 12.25 4.95
C LEU A 222 5.50 11.74 5.99
N SER A 223 5.01 11.13 7.07
CA SER A 223 5.89 10.47 8.03
C SER A 223 6.73 9.37 7.38
N ALA A 224 6.16 8.57 6.45
CA ALA A 224 6.91 7.57 5.68
C ALA A 224 8.11 8.18 4.96
N THR A 225 7.83 9.24 4.21
CA THR A 225 8.81 9.92 3.38
C THR A 225 9.89 10.55 4.26
N GLY A 226 9.50 11.15 5.39
CA GLY A 226 10.44 11.71 6.37
C GLY A 226 11.37 10.68 6.99
N HIS A 227 10.88 9.49 7.37
CA HIS A 227 11.75 8.43 7.89
C HIS A 227 12.72 7.90 6.83
N ARG A 228 12.28 7.82 5.57
CA ARG A 228 13.15 7.39 4.47
C ARG A 228 14.24 8.40 4.17
N LEU A 229 13.91 9.69 4.22
CA LEU A 229 14.91 10.75 4.11
C LEU A 229 15.99 10.59 5.20
N GLN A 230 15.58 10.35 6.45
CA GLN A 230 16.53 10.07 7.54
C GLN A 230 17.37 8.80 7.28
N ALA A 231 16.74 7.72 6.79
CA ALA A 231 17.43 6.48 6.45
C ALA A 231 18.49 6.69 5.35
N TYR A 232 18.20 7.52 4.35
CA TYR A 232 19.14 7.87 3.29
C TYR A 232 20.32 8.68 3.82
N GLN A 233 20.07 9.68 4.67
CA GLN A 233 21.16 10.45 5.27
C GLN A 233 22.10 9.56 6.08
N ILE A 234 21.54 8.67 6.92
CA ILE A 234 22.33 7.72 7.71
C ILE A 234 23.15 6.81 6.79
N ALA A 235 22.54 6.28 5.72
CA ALA A 235 23.24 5.43 4.76
C ALA A 235 24.37 6.16 4.01
N ILE A 236 24.16 7.41 3.58
CA ILE A 236 25.19 8.20 2.91
C ILE A 236 26.38 8.43 3.85
N ASN A 237 26.11 8.87 5.09
CA ASN A 237 27.14 9.11 6.10
C ASN A 237 27.92 7.81 6.41
N ALA A 238 27.21 6.68 6.52
CA ALA A 238 27.84 5.40 6.80
C ALA A 238 28.71 4.91 5.61
N LEU A 239 28.23 5.06 4.37
CA LEU A 239 28.98 4.70 3.18
C LEU A 239 30.21 5.59 2.97
N GLU A 240 30.14 6.87 3.33
CA GLU A 240 31.28 7.80 3.30
C GLU A 240 32.42 7.32 4.20
N VAL A 241 32.08 6.75 5.36
CA VAL A 241 33.06 6.18 6.30
C VAL A 241 33.54 4.79 5.83
N GLU A 242 32.63 3.91 5.38
CA GLU A 242 32.95 2.53 5.01
C GLU A 242 33.77 2.45 3.71
N THR A 243 33.33 3.18 2.68
CA THR A 243 33.86 3.11 1.31
C THR A 243 33.86 4.49 0.67
N PRO A 244 34.79 5.39 1.03
CA PRO A 244 34.79 6.76 0.55
C PRO A 244 34.97 6.83 -0.98
N SER A 245 34.06 7.55 -1.64
CA SER A 245 34.09 7.81 -3.10
C SER A 245 33.61 9.23 -3.37
N ALA A 246 34.54 10.15 -3.67
CA ALA A 246 34.24 11.59 -3.75
C ALA A 246 33.14 11.93 -4.77
N GLU A 247 33.19 11.34 -5.96
CA GLU A 247 32.18 11.52 -7.00
C GLU A 247 30.80 11.02 -6.53
N LYS A 248 30.74 9.82 -5.93
CA LYS A 248 29.48 9.23 -5.50
C LYS A 248 28.88 9.92 -4.29
N ILE A 249 29.70 10.42 -3.37
CA ILE A 249 29.24 11.25 -2.26
C ILE A 249 28.61 12.54 -2.79
N TRP A 250 29.22 13.19 -3.79
CA TRP A 250 28.64 14.38 -4.41
C TRP A 250 27.28 14.09 -5.08
N ASP A 251 27.21 13.02 -5.88
CA ASP A 251 25.96 12.61 -6.54
C ASP A 251 24.85 12.25 -5.54
N ALA A 252 25.19 11.51 -4.48
CA ALA A 252 24.27 11.15 -3.42
C ALA A 252 23.78 12.38 -2.64
N SER A 253 24.69 13.29 -2.28
CA SER A 253 24.36 14.54 -1.58
C SER A 253 23.44 15.42 -2.41
N LYS A 254 23.68 15.51 -3.72
CA LYS A 254 22.82 16.24 -4.65
C LYS A 254 21.43 15.64 -4.76
N ALA A 255 21.33 14.32 -4.88
CA ALA A 255 20.05 13.62 -4.95
C ALA A 255 19.26 13.74 -3.63
N TYR A 256 19.95 13.66 -2.49
CA TYR A 256 19.38 13.86 -1.17
C TYR A 256 18.80 15.27 -1.01
N GLU A 257 19.60 16.29 -1.33
CA GLU A 257 19.17 17.69 -1.21
C GLU A 257 17.96 18.00 -2.08
N LEU A 258 17.93 17.44 -3.29
CA LEU A 258 16.80 17.59 -4.20
C LEU A 258 15.52 16.93 -3.65
N LEU A 259 15.63 15.72 -3.08
CA LEU A 259 14.51 15.04 -2.43
C LEU A 259 14.05 15.81 -1.18
N ARG A 260 14.97 16.23 -0.32
CA ARG A 260 14.71 17.00 0.90
C ARG A 260 13.94 18.27 0.60
N ARG A 261 14.41 19.09 -0.35
CA ARG A 261 13.70 20.30 -0.79
C ARG A 261 12.31 19.99 -1.32
N THR A 262 12.20 18.95 -2.17
CA THR A 262 10.90 18.55 -2.71
C THR A 262 9.93 18.19 -1.58
N TYR A 263 10.39 17.48 -0.55
CA TYR A 263 9.61 17.10 0.63
C TYR A 263 9.22 18.30 1.51
N GLU A 264 10.17 19.19 1.82
CA GLU A 264 9.95 20.40 2.63
C GLU A 264 8.99 21.40 1.97
N ASP A 265 8.95 21.43 0.65
CA ASP A 265 8.02 22.24 -0.13
C ASP A 265 6.59 21.66 -0.18
N LEU A 266 6.38 20.40 0.21
CA LEU A 266 5.05 19.76 0.11
C LEU A 266 3.98 20.42 0.97
N PRO A 267 4.22 20.77 2.26
CA PRO A 267 3.23 21.46 3.08
C PRO A 267 2.67 22.72 2.43
N SER A 268 3.52 23.65 2.04
CA SER A 268 3.09 24.91 1.41
C SER A 268 2.44 24.68 0.05
N LYS A 269 3.03 23.82 -0.80
CA LYS A 269 2.47 23.60 -2.13
C LYS A 269 1.16 22.84 -2.05
N CYS A 270 1.10 21.73 -1.32
CA CYS A 270 0.06 20.70 -1.47
C CYS A 270 -1.03 20.76 -0.40
N PHE A 271 -0.68 21.20 0.80
CA PHE A 271 -1.51 21.05 2.01
C PHE A 271 -1.87 22.38 2.67
N GLU A 272 -1.28 23.49 2.22
CA GLU A 272 -1.72 24.83 2.62
C GLU A 272 -3.20 24.97 2.29
N SER A 273 -3.96 25.43 3.29
CA SER A 273 -5.43 25.38 3.27
C SER A 273 -5.95 25.84 1.92
N VAL A 274 -6.78 25.01 1.29
CA VAL A 274 -7.56 25.41 0.13
C VAL A 274 -8.46 26.53 0.61
N GLN A 275 -7.97 27.78 0.54
CA GLN A 275 -8.81 28.95 0.61
C GLN A 275 -9.84 28.73 -0.49
N ARG A 276 -11.11 28.74 -0.12
CA ARG A 276 -12.24 28.69 -1.05
C ARG A 276 -11.82 29.57 -2.24
N PRO A 277 -11.79 29.08 -3.50
CA PRO A 277 -11.48 29.95 -4.61
C PRO A 277 -12.37 31.17 -4.40
N VAL A 278 -11.74 32.35 -4.23
CA VAL A 278 -12.46 33.60 -4.01
C VAL A 278 -13.56 33.58 -5.05
N GLU A 279 -14.83 33.62 -4.63
CA GLU A 279 -15.93 33.80 -5.56
C GLU A 279 -15.51 35.00 -6.39
N ILE A 280 -15.05 34.75 -7.61
CA ILE A 280 -14.76 35.81 -8.56
C ILE A 280 -16.15 36.37 -8.74
N ALA A 281 -16.43 37.47 -8.05
CA ALA A 281 -17.72 38.12 -8.08
C ALA A 281 -18.06 38.21 -9.55
N THR A 282 -19.03 37.40 -10.00
CA THR A 282 -19.35 37.27 -11.41
C THR A 282 -19.68 38.68 -11.84
N THR A 283 -18.75 39.32 -12.55
CA THR A 283 -18.96 40.69 -12.99
C THR A 283 -20.15 40.55 -13.92
N ARG A 284 -21.31 41.07 -13.52
CA ARG A 284 -22.53 41.00 -14.34
C ARG A 284 -22.11 41.41 -15.74
N SER A 285 -22.25 40.51 -16.71
CA SER A 285 -21.90 40.85 -18.08
C SER A 285 -22.71 42.09 -18.46
N ARG A 286 -22.05 43.13 -18.99
CA ARG A 286 -22.71 44.34 -19.51
C ARG A 286 -23.79 44.04 -20.56
N ILE A 287 -23.83 42.81 -21.05
CA ILE A 287 -24.81 42.32 -22.01
C ILE A 287 -26.23 42.32 -21.43
N PHE A 288 -26.43 42.25 -20.10
CA PHE A 288 -27.78 42.23 -19.50
C PHE A 288 -28.31 43.60 -19.03
N THR A 289 -27.60 44.71 -19.26
CA THR A 289 -28.12 46.05 -18.98
C THR A 289 -28.66 46.68 -20.27
N GLY A 290 -29.98 46.92 -20.33
CA GLY A 290 -30.61 47.71 -21.41
C GLY A 290 -31.31 46.94 -22.53
N TRP A 291 -31.66 45.66 -22.35
CA TRP A 291 -32.40 44.86 -23.35
C TRP A 291 -33.94 45.03 -23.31
N GLY A 292 -34.44 46.04 -22.61
CA GLY A 292 -35.86 46.41 -22.64
C GLY A 292 -36.05 47.76 -23.32
N PHE A 293 -36.99 47.86 -24.25
CA PHE A 293 -37.54 49.13 -24.75
C PHE A 293 -38.45 49.82 -23.71
N GLU A 294 -38.30 49.49 -22.43
CA GLU A 294 -39.10 50.05 -21.36
C GLU A 294 -38.53 51.42 -20.99
N GLU A 295 -39.21 52.48 -21.43
CA GLU A 295 -38.97 53.81 -20.88
C GLU A 295 -39.29 53.81 -19.38
N PRO A 296 -38.45 54.45 -18.54
CA PRO A 296 -38.73 54.54 -17.11
C PRO A 296 -40.05 55.29 -16.88
N VAL A 297 -40.86 54.80 -15.93
CA VAL A 297 -42.16 55.37 -15.60
C VAL A 297 -42.00 56.85 -15.24
N PRO A 298 -42.71 57.78 -15.90
CA PRO A 298 -42.58 59.20 -15.62
C PRO A 298 -43.03 59.50 -14.20
N GLN A 299 -42.13 60.10 -13.41
CA GLN A 299 -42.43 60.55 -12.06
C GLN A 299 -43.27 61.83 -12.15
N LYS A 300 -44.40 61.84 -11.44
CA LYS A 300 -45.26 63.01 -11.27
C LYS A 300 -44.71 63.95 -10.22
#